data_AF-A0A848SA07-F1
#
_entry.id   AF-A0A848SA07-F1
#
_cell.length_a   1.000
_cell.length_b   1.000
_cell.length_c   1.000
_cell.angle_alpha   90.00
_cell.angle_beta   90.00
_cell.angle_gamma   90.00
#
_symmetry.space_group_name_H-M   'P 1'
#
loop_
_entity.id
_entity.type
_entity.pdbx_description
1 polymer ?
#
loop_
_entity_poly.entity_id
_entity_poly.type
_entity_poly.pdbx_seq_one_letter_code
_entity_poly.pdbx_strand_id
1 'polypeptide(L)'
;MFWLPYISTKKMIVIKLQGGLGNQMFQYAIAIILAFKNSETLLIENRFFENQKKSPGFTPRKFELNIFNNNYVKASKKDLSTFRSLSLFYKFKKKIGLNYPKVYNELDFGFQQDVLTLKAPVFLKGYFQSYKYFEGNEKLIKNVFSFRDLELDSKNKKIFNKLNKENSISIHIRRGDYVNDKITENYHGSCTLDYYLEAIKFIKAKYKNVTLVFFSDDCDWVKVQFKDLPYLKIFIDHNKDENSWKDMLLMSICKHNIIANSTFSWWAAWLNNNPRKTIIAPKKWYTNTELSISDLIPSQWIRI
;
A
#
# COMPACT_ATOMS: atom_id res chain seq x y z
N MET A 1 -3.63 -47.95 -20.41
CA MET A 1 -3.91 -46.55 -20.79
C MET A 1 -3.83 -45.71 -19.52
N PHE A 2 -2.67 -45.10 -19.25
CA PHE A 2 -2.47 -44.33 -18.02
C PHE A 2 -3.24 -43.01 -18.12
N TRP A 3 -4.22 -42.82 -17.23
CA TRP A 3 -4.89 -41.55 -17.03
C TRP A 3 -3.88 -40.53 -16.50
N LEU A 4 -3.29 -39.74 -17.39
CA LEU A 4 -2.59 -38.52 -16.98
C LEU A 4 -3.68 -37.55 -16.52
N PRO A 5 -3.75 -37.16 -15.23
CA PRO A 5 -4.70 -36.16 -14.82
C PRO A 5 -4.43 -34.90 -15.63
N TYR A 6 -5.49 -34.28 -16.16
CA TYR A 6 -5.45 -32.99 -16.83
C TYR A 6 -4.91 -31.94 -15.83
N ILE A 7 -3.58 -31.82 -15.79
CA ILE A 7 -2.88 -30.80 -15.02
C ILE A 7 -2.86 -29.59 -15.93
N SER A 8 -3.85 -28.72 -15.75
CA SER A 8 -3.90 -27.41 -16.39
C SER A 8 -2.54 -26.72 -16.19
N THR A 9 -1.80 -26.53 -17.27
CA THR A 9 -0.55 -25.74 -17.34
C THR A 9 -0.86 -24.25 -17.28
N LYS A 10 -1.81 -23.85 -16.41
CA LYS A 10 -2.25 -22.47 -16.29
C LYS A 10 -1.03 -21.64 -15.87
N LYS A 11 -0.56 -20.79 -16.78
CA LYS A 11 0.45 -19.78 -16.49
C LYS A 11 -0.21 -18.73 -15.61
N MET A 12 -0.20 -18.99 -14.30
CA MET A 12 -0.80 -18.13 -13.29
C MET A 12 0.23 -17.60 -12.28
N ILE A 13 0.10 -16.33 -11.98
CA ILE A 13 0.72 -15.69 -10.82
C ILE A 13 -0.37 -15.55 -9.77
N VAL A 14 -0.13 -16.08 -8.58
CA VAL A 14 -1.02 -15.92 -7.44
C VAL A 14 -0.35 -15.00 -6.43
N ILE A 15 -1.07 -14.01 -5.89
CA ILE A 15 -0.60 -13.16 -4.79
C ILE A 15 -1.48 -13.34 -3.56
N LYS A 16 -0.87 -13.64 -2.41
CA LYS A 16 -1.57 -13.61 -1.12
C LYS A 16 -1.74 -12.16 -0.68
N LEU A 17 -2.98 -11.73 -0.49
CA LEU A 17 -3.29 -10.41 0.04
C LEU A 17 -3.46 -10.45 1.57
N GLN A 18 -2.87 -9.49 2.27
CA GLN A 18 -3.02 -9.34 3.73
C GLN A 18 -2.73 -7.90 4.19
N GLY A 19 -3.16 -7.56 5.41
CA GLY A 19 -3.05 -6.19 5.94
C GLY A 19 -4.11 -5.23 5.38
N GLY A 20 -4.00 -3.94 5.71
CA GLY A 20 -4.91 -2.91 5.21
C GLY A 20 -4.63 -2.53 3.75
N LEU A 21 -5.49 -1.67 3.19
CA LEU A 21 -5.45 -1.22 1.79
C LEU A 21 -4.03 -0.94 1.24
N GLY A 22 -3.22 -0.13 1.92
CA GLY A 22 -1.87 0.20 1.43
C GLY A 22 -0.94 -1.02 1.28
N ASN A 23 -1.07 -2.02 2.15
CA ASN A 23 -0.32 -3.28 2.02
C ASN A 23 -0.83 -4.10 0.85
N GLN A 24 -2.16 -4.18 0.69
CA GLN A 24 -2.78 -4.89 -0.43
C GLN A 24 -2.35 -4.28 -1.77
N MET A 25 -2.18 -2.96 -1.85
CA MET A 25 -1.70 -2.26 -3.04
C MET A 25 -0.25 -2.62 -3.39
N PHE A 26 0.67 -2.68 -2.43
CA PHE A 26 2.05 -3.15 -2.69
C PHE A 26 2.09 -4.58 -3.21
N GLN A 27 1.36 -5.47 -2.55
CA GLN A 27 1.26 -6.88 -2.93
C GLN A 27 0.70 -7.04 -4.34
N TYR A 28 -0.37 -6.31 -4.66
CA TYR A 28 -0.96 -6.34 -5.99
C TYR A 28 -0.03 -5.72 -7.05
N ALA A 29 0.67 -4.63 -6.72
CA ALA A 29 1.56 -3.92 -7.65
C ALA A 29 2.67 -4.83 -8.20
N ILE A 30 3.36 -5.58 -7.35
CA ILE A 30 4.39 -6.52 -7.84
C ILE A 30 3.80 -7.64 -8.69
N ALA A 31 2.62 -8.14 -8.30
CA ALA A 31 1.99 -9.27 -8.97
C ALA A 31 1.46 -8.88 -10.37
N ILE A 32 0.90 -7.67 -10.52
CA ILE A 32 0.46 -7.16 -11.82
C ILE A 32 1.65 -6.84 -12.74
N ILE A 33 2.78 -6.39 -12.19
CA ILE A 33 4.01 -6.19 -12.97
C ILE A 33 4.50 -7.51 -13.56
N LEU A 34 4.55 -8.57 -12.75
CA LEU A 34 4.94 -9.90 -13.22
C LEU A 34 3.95 -10.44 -14.26
N ALA A 35 2.65 -10.29 -14.01
CA ALA A 35 1.61 -10.76 -14.93
C ALA A 35 1.66 -10.02 -16.27
N PHE A 36 1.85 -8.71 -16.24
CA PHE A 36 2.00 -7.88 -17.42
C PHE A 36 3.24 -8.25 -18.23
N LYS A 37 4.41 -8.35 -17.58
CA LYS A 37 5.69 -8.69 -18.25
C LYS A 37 5.66 -10.06 -18.91
N ASN A 38 5.02 -11.04 -18.28
CA ASN A 38 5.04 -12.43 -18.77
C ASN A 38 3.79 -12.79 -19.60
N SER A 39 2.82 -11.89 -19.77
CA SER A 39 1.49 -12.18 -20.35
C SER A 39 0.78 -13.35 -19.65
N GLU A 40 0.79 -13.33 -18.31
CA GLU A 40 0.28 -14.40 -17.45
C GLU A 40 -1.01 -13.98 -16.72
N THR A 41 -1.82 -14.96 -16.31
CA THR A 41 -3.04 -14.67 -15.55
C THR A 41 -2.69 -14.31 -14.10
N LEU A 42 -3.16 -13.16 -13.62
CA LEU A 42 -3.06 -12.79 -12.21
C LEU A 42 -4.29 -13.26 -11.42
N LEU A 43 -4.04 -13.97 -10.32
CA LEU A 43 -5.05 -14.39 -9.36
C LEU A 43 -4.75 -13.81 -7.97
N ILE A 44 -5.78 -13.40 -7.25
CA ILE A 44 -5.66 -12.96 -5.85
C ILE A 44 -6.08 -14.06 -4.88
N GLU A 45 -5.29 -14.26 -3.83
CA GLU A 45 -5.61 -15.14 -2.70
C GLU A 45 -5.93 -14.26 -1.49
N ASN A 46 -7.23 -14.07 -1.20
CA ASN A 46 -7.73 -13.10 -0.24
C ASN A 46 -8.44 -13.73 0.98
N ARG A 47 -8.38 -15.06 1.15
CA ARG A 47 -9.04 -15.77 2.27
C ARG A 47 -8.50 -15.38 3.65
N PHE A 48 -7.36 -14.68 3.71
CA PHE A 48 -6.89 -13.99 4.91
C PHE A 48 -7.97 -13.09 5.55
N PHE A 49 -8.87 -12.51 4.74
CA PHE A 49 -9.92 -11.61 5.22
C PHE A 49 -11.23 -12.31 5.62
N GLU A 50 -11.39 -13.61 5.34
CA GLU A 50 -12.63 -14.35 5.64
C GLU A 50 -12.72 -14.81 7.09
N ASN A 51 -11.58 -15.06 7.75
CA ASN A 51 -11.51 -15.74 9.06
C ASN A 51 -10.77 -14.91 10.12
N GLN A 52 -11.11 -13.63 10.25
CA GLN A 52 -10.45 -12.76 11.23
C GLN A 52 -11.26 -12.69 12.53
N LYS A 53 -10.87 -13.53 13.50
CA LYS A 53 -11.33 -13.37 14.88
C LYS A 53 -10.69 -12.10 15.45
N LYS A 54 -11.49 -11.25 16.11
CA LYS A 54 -10.94 -10.15 16.91
C LYS A 54 -10.04 -10.76 17.99
N SER A 55 -8.82 -10.25 18.09
CA SER A 55 -7.88 -10.62 19.16
C SER A 55 -7.16 -9.34 19.60
N PRO A 56 -6.76 -9.22 20.89
CA PRO A 56 -5.99 -8.08 21.35
C PRO A 56 -4.73 -7.86 20.48
N GLY A 57 -4.48 -6.62 20.06
CA GLY A 57 -3.38 -6.27 19.16
C GLY A 57 -3.58 -6.64 17.68
N PHE A 58 -4.75 -7.15 17.30
CA PHE A 58 -5.08 -7.47 15.92
C PHE A 58 -6.34 -6.75 15.45
N THR A 59 -6.16 -5.68 14.68
CA THR A 59 -7.24 -4.96 14.01
C THR A 59 -7.70 -5.75 12.79
N PRO A 60 -8.96 -6.26 12.78
CA PRO A 60 -9.46 -6.99 11.62
C PRO A 60 -9.39 -6.14 10.36
N ARG A 61 -8.92 -6.75 9.27
CA ARG A 61 -8.80 -6.15 7.95
C ARG A 61 -9.81 -6.78 7.01
N LYS A 62 -10.27 -5.98 6.05
CA LYS A 62 -11.15 -6.40 4.97
C LYS A 62 -10.36 -6.38 3.66
N PHE A 63 -10.89 -7.06 2.64
CA PHE A 63 -10.39 -6.89 1.29
C PHE A 63 -10.86 -5.53 0.74
N GLU A 64 -9.93 -4.64 0.41
CA GLU A 64 -10.23 -3.23 0.12
C GLU A 64 -9.87 -2.82 -1.31
N LEU A 65 -9.14 -3.63 -2.09
CA LEU A 65 -8.74 -3.27 -3.46
C LEU A 65 -9.91 -3.08 -4.44
N ASN A 66 -11.11 -3.57 -4.11
CA ASN A 66 -12.32 -3.41 -4.92
C ASN A 66 -12.66 -1.95 -5.25
N ILE A 67 -12.16 -0.99 -4.46
CA ILE A 67 -12.31 0.44 -4.76
C ILE A 67 -11.68 0.86 -6.09
N PHE A 68 -10.66 0.13 -6.58
CA PHE A 68 -9.95 0.48 -7.81
C PHE A 68 -10.42 -0.30 -9.04
N ASN A 69 -10.97 -1.50 -8.83
CA ASN A 69 -11.43 -2.41 -9.88
C ASN A 69 -12.26 -3.55 -9.26
N ASN A 70 -13.36 -3.98 -9.88
CA ASN A 70 -14.13 -5.15 -9.41
C ASN A 70 -13.76 -6.46 -10.13
N ASN A 71 -12.91 -6.40 -11.16
CA ASN A 71 -12.59 -7.55 -12.01
C ASN A 71 -11.42 -8.42 -11.51
N TYR A 72 -11.12 -8.41 -10.20
CA TYR A 72 -10.08 -9.27 -9.67
C TYR A 72 -10.50 -10.75 -9.70
N VAL A 73 -9.68 -11.58 -10.33
CA VAL A 73 -9.92 -13.02 -10.37
C VAL A 73 -9.39 -13.67 -9.09
N LYS A 74 -10.26 -14.28 -8.31
CA LYS A 74 -9.89 -14.99 -7.07
C LYS A 74 -9.29 -16.36 -7.39
N ALA A 75 -8.23 -16.73 -6.67
CA ALA A 75 -7.66 -18.07 -6.74
C ALA A 75 -8.60 -19.10 -6.09
N SER A 76 -8.92 -20.17 -6.82
CA SER A 76 -9.69 -21.28 -6.28
C SER A 76 -8.83 -22.19 -5.39
N LYS A 77 -9.47 -23.05 -4.58
CA LYS A 77 -8.75 -24.11 -3.84
C LYS A 77 -7.93 -25.02 -4.77
N LYS A 78 -8.37 -25.22 -6.01
CA LYS A 78 -7.68 -26.01 -7.05
C LYS A 78 -6.46 -25.28 -7.61
N ASP A 79 -6.54 -23.96 -7.81
CA ASP A 79 -5.37 -23.18 -8.24
C ASP A 79 -4.26 -23.28 -7.18
N LEU A 80 -4.63 -23.24 -5.90
CA LEU A 80 -3.69 -23.26 -4.78
C LEU A 80 -3.13 -24.65 -4.45
N SER A 81 -3.87 -25.73 -4.72
CA SER A 81 -3.35 -27.09 -4.56
C SER A 81 -2.18 -27.37 -5.51
N THR A 82 -2.08 -26.65 -6.63
CA THR A 82 -0.93 -26.67 -7.56
C THR A 82 0.40 -26.39 -6.86
N PHE A 83 0.39 -25.68 -5.72
CA PHE A 83 1.58 -25.29 -4.98
C PHE A 83 1.84 -26.13 -3.71
N ARG A 84 0.97 -27.08 -3.36
CA ARG A 84 1.05 -27.83 -2.08
C ARG A 84 1.80 -29.16 -2.17
N SER A 85 1.77 -29.83 -3.31
CA SER A 85 2.59 -31.03 -3.52
C SER A 85 3.27 -31.00 -4.89
N LEU A 86 4.60 -31.04 -4.88
CA LEU A 86 5.37 -31.27 -6.10
C LEU A 86 5.20 -32.74 -6.47
N SER A 87 4.25 -33.02 -7.38
CA SER A 87 4.11 -34.33 -8.01
C SER A 87 5.46 -34.80 -8.57
N LEU A 88 5.62 -36.12 -8.77
CA LEU A 88 6.84 -36.70 -9.36
C LEU A 88 7.25 -35.99 -10.67
N PHE A 89 6.26 -35.55 -11.45
CA PHE A 89 6.46 -34.75 -12.65
C PHE A 89 7.15 -33.39 -12.38
N TYR A 90 6.75 -32.66 -11.34
CA TYR A 90 7.40 -31.39 -10.99
C TYR A 90 8.78 -31.58 -10.38
N LYS A 91 9.01 -32.69 -9.66
CA LYS A 91 10.35 -33.09 -9.22
C LYS A 91 11.26 -33.36 -10.43
N PHE A 92 10.74 -34.03 -11.46
CA PHE A 92 11.46 -34.24 -12.71
C PHE A 92 11.77 -32.91 -13.43
N LYS A 93 10.77 -32.04 -13.65
CA LYS A 93 10.98 -30.71 -14.24
C LYS A 93 12.06 -29.91 -13.52
N LYS A 94 12.03 -29.89 -12.19
CA LYS A 94 13.06 -29.27 -11.36
C LYS A 94 14.45 -29.86 -11.65
N LYS A 95 14.57 -31.19 -11.74
CA LYS A 95 15.83 -31.89 -12.02
C LYS A 95 16.42 -31.54 -13.40
N ILE A 96 15.57 -31.33 -14.40
CA ILE A 96 15.99 -30.99 -15.78
C ILE A 96 15.98 -29.48 -16.07
N GLY A 97 15.84 -28.62 -15.05
CA GLY A 97 15.89 -27.16 -15.20
C GLY A 97 14.66 -26.52 -15.85
N LEU A 98 13.54 -27.23 -16.00
CA LEU A 98 12.29 -26.67 -16.50
C LEU A 98 11.49 -25.96 -15.40
N ASN A 99 10.74 -24.92 -15.77
CA ASN A 99 9.92 -24.17 -14.80
C ASN A 99 8.82 -25.05 -14.19
N TYR A 100 8.56 -24.85 -12.89
CA TYR A 100 7.62 -25.63 -12.09
C TYR A 100 6.90 -24.72 -11.06
N PRO A 101 5.72 -25.14 -10.53
CA PRO A 101 5.01 -24.38 -9.51
C PRO A 101 5.85 -24.14 -8.27
N LYS A 102 6.01 -22.87 -7.90
CA LYS A 102 6.81 -22.46 -6.74
C LYS A 102 6.04 -21.50 -5.83
N VAL A 103 6.24 -21.64 -4.53
CA VAL A 103 5.85 -20.63 -3.54
C VAL A 103 7.08 -19.76 -3.31
N TYR A 104 6.95 -18.46 -3.55
CA TYR A 104 7.96 -17.48 -3.18
C TYR A 104 7.50 -16.77 -1.92
N ASN A 105 8.29 -16.88 -0.85
CA ASN A 105 8.09 -16.10 0.36
C ASN A 105 9.11 -14.95 0.36
N GLU A 106 8.63 -13.73 0.57
CA GLU A 106 9.49 -12.57 0.82
C GLU A 106 10.41 -12.88 2.01
N LEU A 107 11.71 -12.64 1.82
CA LEU A 107 12.75 -12.95 2.80
C LEU A 107 12.83 -11.86 3.87
N ASP A 108 12.82 -10.61 3.45
CA ASP A 108 12.83 -9.40 4.27
C ASP A 108 12.09 -8.26 3.57
N PHE A 109 11.99 -7.08 4.19
CA PHE A 109 11.33 -5.91 3.60
C PHE A 109 12.15 -5.17 2.52
N GLY A 110 13.34 -5.67 2.20
CA GLY A 110 14.20 -5.12 1.17
C GLY A 110 13.68 -5.39 -0.24
N PHE A 111 14.30 -4.75 -1.23
CA PHE A 111 14.05 -5.07 -2.62
C PHE A 111 14.81 -6.32 -3.03
N GLN A 112 14.11 -7.33 -3.55
CA GLN A 112 14.70 -8.55 -4.09
C GLN A 112 14.51 -8.60 -5.61
N GLN A 113 15.57 -8.27 -6.35
CA GLN A 113 15.51 -8.13 -7.81
C GLN A 113 15.12 -9.44 -8.52
N ASP A 114 15.49 -10.59 -7.96
CA ASP A 114 15.17 -11.92 -8.50
C ASP A 114 13.66 -12.18 -8.56
N VAL A 115 12.86 -11.55 -7.69
CA VAL A 115 11.39 -11.64 -7.72
C VAL A 115 10.82 -11.20 -9.06
N LEU A 116 11.42 -10.18 -9.69
CA LEU A 116 10.99 -9.66 -10.99
C LEU A 116 11.28 -10.62 -12.16
N THR A 117 12.03 -11.69 -11.92
CA THR A 117 12.39 -12.72 -12.93
C THR A 117 11.57 -14.00 -12.78
N LEU A 118 10.67 -14.07 -11.80
CA LEU A 118 9.84 -15.25 -11.56
C LEU A 118 8.87 -15.46 -12.74
N LYS A 119 8.75 -16.73 -13.17
CA LYS A 119 7.86 -17.18 -14.24
C LYS A 119 6.72 -18.01 -13.66
N ALA A 120 5.50 -17.87 -14.17
CA ALA A 120 4.40 -18.72 -13.74
C ALA A 120 4.64 -20.21 -14.08
N PRO A 121 4.11 -21.13 -13.26
CA PRO A 121 3.25 -20.89 -12.10
C PRO A 121 4.03 -20.45 -10.83
N VAL A 122 3.61 -19.36 -10.21
CA VAL A 122 4.21 -18.86 -8.96
C VAL A 122 3.15 -18.33 -7.99
N PHE A 123 3.33 -18.64 -6.70
CA PHE A 123 2.52 -18.11 -5.61
C PHE A 123 3.38 -17.22 -4.70
N LEU A 124 3.15 -15.92 -4.76
CA LEU A 124 3.84 -14.89 -4.00
C LEU A 124 3.20 -14.71 -2.62
N LYS A 125 4.04 -14.68 -1.58
CA LYS A 125 3.65 -14.40 -0.20
C LYS A 125 4.64 -13.41 0.41
N GLY A 126 4.15 -12.25 0.84
CA GLY A 126 4.99 -11.16 1.34
C GLY A 126 4.19 -9.86 1.33
N TYR A 127 4.78 -8.79 1.84
CA TYR A 127 4.27 -7.43 1.74
C TYR A 127 4.81 -6.70 0.52
N PHE A 128 6.02 -7.01 0.05
CA PHE A 128 6.65 -6.44 -1.15
C PHE A 128 6.68 -4.92 -1.13
N GLN A 129 7.07 -4.37 0.03
CA GLN A 129 6.99 -2.94 0.37
C GLN A 129 8.17 -2.16 -0.20
N SER A 130 8.34 -2.22 -1.52
CA SER A 130 9.36 -1.46 -2.25
C SER A 130 8.82 -0.89 -3.55
N TYR A 131 9.12 0.39 -3.83
CA TYR A 131 8.73 1.00 -5.10
C TYR A 131 9.52 0.45 -6.30
N LYS A 132 10.72 -0.10 -6.05
CA LYS A 132 11.58 -0.68 -7.09
C LYS A 132 10.93 -1.84 -7.82
N TYR A 133 9.97 -2.54 -7.20
CA TYR A 133 9.21 -3.60 -7.86
C TYR A 133 8.38 -3.13 -9.05
N PHE A 134 8.04 -1.84 -9.11
CA PHE A 134 7.23 -1.25 -10.18
C PHE A 134 7.84 0.04 -10.75
N GLU A 135 9.12 0.28 -10.48
CA GLU A 135 9.88 1.36 -11.09
C GLU A 135 9.89 1.21 -12.63
N GLY A 136 9.74 2.33 -13.33
CA GLY A 136 9.58 2.37 -14.79
C GLY A 136 8.20 1.94 -15.29
N ASN A 137 7.27 1.56 -14.40
CA ASN A 137 5.91 1.14 -14.73
C ASN A 137 4.86 1.98 -13.99
N GLU A 138 5.21 3.22 -13.63
CA GLU A 138 4.38 4.12 -12.83
C GLU A 138 3.02 4.37 -13.48
N LYS A 139 3.00 4.54 -14.81
CA LYS A 139 1.75 4.75 -15.57
C LYS A 139 0.79 3.56 -15.44
N LEU A 140 1.32 2.33 -15.49
CA LEU A 140 0.51 1.12 -15.31
C LEU A 140 -0.08 1.09 -13.90
N ILE A 141 0.76 1.26 -12.87
CA ILE A 141 0.31 1.21 -11.48
C ILE A 141 -0.68 2.33 -11.14
N LYS A 142 -0.46 3.55 -11.64
CA LYS A 142 -1.41 4.67 -11.46
C LYS A 142 -2.76 4.44 -12.13
N ASN A 143 -2.77 3.76 -13.28
CA ASN A 143 -4.02 3.37 -13.94
C ASN A 143 -4.74 2.28 -13.15
N VAL A 144 -4.00 1.29 -12.65
CA VAL A 144 -4.54 0.21 -11.80
C VAL A 144 -5.16 0.78 -10.53
N PHE A 145 -4.50 1.74 -9.87
CA PHE A 145 -4.96 2.36 -8.63
C PHE A 145 -5.59 3.73 -8.87
N SER A 146 -6.52 3.80 -9.82
CA SER A 146 -7.26 5.03 -10.12
C SER A 146 -8.65 5.01 -9.48
N PHE A 147 -9.08 6.14 -8.94
CA PHE A 147 -10.39 6.30 -8.27
C PHE A 147 -11.50 6.72 -9.25
N ARG A 148 -11.44 6.31 -10.53
CA ARG A 148 -12.27 6.88 -11.62
C ARG A 148 -13.76 6.54 -11.51
N ASP A 149 -14.07 5.34 -11.02
CA ASP A 149 -15.44 4.81 -11.00
C ASP A 149 -16.12 4.97 -9.63
N LEU A 150 -15.59 5.86 -8.78
CA LEU A 150 -16.10 6.09 -7.43
C LEU A 150 -16.76 7.44 -7.29
N GLU A 151 -17.97 7.44 -6.72
CA GLU A 151 -18.68 8.67 -6.42
C GLU A 151 -18.28 9.25 -5.07
N LEU A 152 -18.03 10.57 -5.06
CA LEU A 152 -17.85 11.33 -3.84
C LEU A 152 -19.19 11.89 -3.36
N ASP A 153 -19.46 11.72 -2.06
CA ASP A 153 -20.53 12.45 -1.40
C ASP A 153 -20.32 13.97 -1.48
N SER A 154 -21.37 14.74 -1.22
CA SER A 154 -21.37 16.19 -1.38
C SER A 154 -20.29 16.89 -0.55
N LYS A 155 -19.97 16.37 0.64
CA LYS A 155 -18.93 16.93 1.52
C LYS A 155 -17.54 16.71 0.92
N ASN A 156 -17.22 15.48 0.55
CA ASN A 156 -15.93 15.15 -0.08
C ASN A 156 -15.76 15.80 -1.46
N LYS A 157 -16.83 15.93 -2.26
CA LYS A 157 -16.79 16.62 -3.56
C LYS A 157 -16.45 18.11 -3.41
N LYS A 158 -17.02 18.79 -2.41
CA LYS A 158 -16.66 20.19 -2.11
C LYS A 158 -15.19 20.33 -1.72
N ILE A 159 -14.69 19.44 -0.86
CA ILE A 159 -13.29 19.43 -0.42
C ILE A 159 -12.37 19.13 -1.62
N PHE A 160 -12.69 18.12 -2.41
CA PHE A 160 -11.95 17.75 -3.62
C PHE A 160 -11.78 18.94 -4.58
N ASN A 161 -12.87 19.67 -4.87
CA ASN A 161 -12.84 20.85 -5.73
C ASN A 161 -11.99 21.99 -5.16
N LYS A 162 -12.00 22.18 -3.83
CA LYS A 162 -11.17 23.17 -3.13
C LYS A 162 -9.68 22.80 -3.21
N LEU A 163 -9.33 21.56 -2.86
CA LEU A 163 -7.95 21.07 -2.82
C LEU A 163 -7.27 21.04 -4.20
N ASN A 164 -8.04 20.84 -5.27
CA ASN A 164 -7.49 20.92 -6.64
C ASN A 164 -7.02 22.34 -7.02
N LYS A 165 -7.64 23.38 -6.46
CA LYS A 165 -7.35 24.79 -6.76
C LYS A 165 -6.32 25.38 -5.81
N GLU A 166 -6.34 24.98 -4.55
CA GLU A 166 -5.48 25.53 -3.52
C GLU A 166 -4.10 24.87 -3.46
N ASN A 167 -3.14 25.61 -2.91
CA ASN A 167 -1.84 25.06 -2.55
C ASN A 167 -1.98 24.29 -1.22
N SER A 168 -2.29 23.01 -1.27
CA SER A 168 -2.60 22.20 -0.08
C SER A 168 -1.48 21.23 0.29
N ILE A 169 -1.32 20.99 1.60
CA ILE A 169 -0.45 19.97 2.16
C ILE A 169 -1.33 18.95 2.87
N SER A 170 -1.34 17.69 2.41
CA SER A 170 -1.93 16.63 3.22
C SER A 170 -0.97 16.27 4.37
N ILE A 171 -1.49 16.17 5.58
CA ILE A 171 -0.74 15.74 6.76
C ILE A 171 -1.47 14.55 7.34
N HIS A 172 -0.90 13.37 7.15
CA HIS A 172 -1.47 12.14 7.71
C HIS A 172 -0.81 11.86 9.06
N ILE A 173 -1.63 11.77 10.10
CA ILE A 173 -1.22 11.46 11.46
C ILE A 173 -1.91 10.16 11.86
N ARG A 174 -1.13 9.16 12.25
CA ARG A 174 -1.67 7.87 12.69
C ARG A 174 -1.33 7.68 14.16
N ARG A 175 -2.35 7.59 15.02
CA ARG A 175 -2.22 7.45 16.47
C ARG A 175 -2.98 6.26 17.04
N GLY A 176 -4.19 5.97 16.54
CA GLY A 176 -5.18 5.07 17.13
C GLY A 176 -4.60 3.77 17.70
N ASP A 177 -4.44 2.74 16.87
CA ASP A 177 -3.85 1.45 17.31
C ASP A 177 -2.41 1.61 17.83
N TYR A 178 -1.71 2.69 17.49
CA TYR A 178 -0.28 2.89 17.77
C TYR A 178 -0.01 3.44 19.18
N VAL A 179 -0.99 4.10 19.79
CA VAL A 179 -0.90 4.65 21.16
C VAL A 179 -1.62 3.72 22.15
N ASN A 180 -2.59 2.93 21.67
CA ASN A 180 -3.40 2.06 22.52
C ASN A 180 -2.91 0.60 22.58
N ASP A 181 -2.04 0.17 21.66
CA ASP A 181 -1.44 -1.16 21.66
C ASP A 181 0.08 -1.07 21.68
N LYS A 182 0.66 -1.45 22.82
CA LYS A 182 2.11 -1.46 23.06
C LYS A 182 2.88 -2.31 22.04
N ILE A 183 2.27 -3.35 21.46
CA ILE A 183 2.93 -4.19 20.45
C ILE A 183 3.07 -3.42 19.13
N THR A 184 1.99 -2.75 18.70
CA THR A 184 1.97 -1.92 17.51
C THR A 184 2.89 -0.70 17.66
N GLU A 185 2.88 -0.05 18.84
CA GLU A 185 3.80 1.02 19.20
C GLU A 185 5.27 0.55 19.12
N ASN A 186 5.58 -0.59 19.73
CA ASN A 186 6.93 -1.13 19.78
C ASN A 186 7.44 -1.64 18.43
N TYR A 187 6.59 -1.84 17.41
CA TYR A 187 6.99 -2.34 16.09
C TYR A 187 7.07 -1.24 15.02
N HIS A 188 6.05 -0.39 14.95
CA HIS A 188 6.01 0.69 13.96
C HIS A 188 6.51 2.02 14.53
N GLY A 189 6.22 2.32 15.80
CA GLY A 189 6.42 3.63 16.43
C GLY A 189 5.45 4.67 15.89
N SER A 190 5.05 5.66 16.68
CA SER A 190 4.32 6.82 16.16
C SER A 190 5.30 7.92 15.75
N CYS A 191 5.04 8.60 14.63
CA CYS A 191 5.79 9.82 14.30
C CYS A 191 5.57 10.88 15.39
N THR A 192 6.65 11.53 15.82
CA THR A 192 6.59 12.54 16.90
C THR A 192 5.92 13.82 16.43
N LEU A 193 5.45 14.65 17.37
CA LEU A 193 4.94 15.99 17.05
C LEU A 193 6.01 16.84 16.36
N ASP A 194 7.26 16.75 16.82
CA ASP A 194 8.40 17.48 16.26
C ASP A 194 8.61 17.17 14.78
N TYR A 195 8.50 15.90 14.37
CA TYR A 195 8.56 15.52 12.95
C TYR A 195 7.55 16.30 12.11
N TYR A 196 6.29 16.39 12.57
CA TYR A 196 5.26 17.11 11.83
C TYR A 196 5.53 18.63 11.82
N LEU A 197 5.97 19.21 12.93
CA LEU A 197 6.29 20.63 13.01
C LEU A 197 7.46 21.01 12.12
N GLU A 198 8.52 20.19 12.10
CA GLU A 198 9.68 20.37 11.21
C GLU A 198 9.30 20.21 9.73
N ALA A 199 8.51 19.19 9.40
CA ALA A 199 8.02 18.97 8.04
C ALA A 199 7.15 20.13 7.54
N ILE A 200 6.24 20.64 8.39
CA ILE A 200 5.41 21.82 8.07
C ILE A 200 6.31 23.03 7.84
N LYS A 201 7.28 23.28 8.74
CA LYS A 201 8.25 24.38 8.62
C LYS A 201 9.03 24.29 7.30
N PHE A 202 9.49 23.10 6.93
CA PHE A 202 10.22 22.85 5.69
C PHE A 202 9.40 23.23 4.45
N ILE A 203 8.19 22.70 4.31
CA ILE A 203 7.35 22.99 3.14
C ILE A 203 6.99 24.49 3.10
N LYS A 204 6.74 25.10 4.27
CA LYS A 204 6.40 26.52 4.38
C LYS A 204 7.53 27.48 4.06
N ALA A 205 8.78 27.07 4.28
CA ALA A 205 9.93 27.84 3.80
C ALA A 205 9.96 27.91 2.27
N LYS A 206 9.50 26.85 1.59
CA LYS A 206 9.53 26.72 0.12
C LYS A 206 8.27 27.25 -0.57
N TYR A 207 7.10 27.18 0.08
CA TYR A 207 5.82 27.54 -0.54
C TYR A 207 4.99 28.48 0.34
N LYS A 208 4.43 29.53 -0.28
CA LYS A 208 3.52 30.50 0.36
C LYS A 208 2.06 30.07 0.18
N ASN A 209 1.17 30.67 0.98
CA ASN A 209 -0.28 30.48 0.93
C ASN A 209 -0.75 29.01 0.97
N VAL A 210 -0.06 28.17 1.76
CA VAL A 210 -0.45 26.77 1.90
C VAL A 210 -1.62 26.58 2.88
N THR A 211 -2.54 25.68 2.53
CA THR A 211 -3.58 25.14 3.43
C THR A 211 -3.12 23.80 3.99
N LEU A 212 -3.15 23.63 5.31
CA LEU A 212 -2.86 22.36 5.97
C LEU A 212 -4.13 21.51 6.02
N VAL A 213 -4.06 20.28 5.55
CA VAL A 213 -5.20 19.35 5.50
C VAL A 213 -4.85 18.11 6.32
N PHE A 214 -5.45 17.97 7.47
CA PHE A 214 -5.16 16.91 8.43
C PHE A 214 -6.07 15.70 8.24
N PHE A 215 -5.45 14.52 8.21
CA PHE A 215 -6.11 13.22 8.13
C PHE A 215 -5.62 12.37 9.31
N SER A 216 -6.52 11.89 10.15
CA SER A 216 -6.14 11.15 11.36
C SER A 216 -7.24 10.20 11.85
N ASP A 217 -6.82 9.08 12.44
CA ASP A 217 -7.70 8.21 13.21
C ASP A 217 -8.08 8.81 14.58
N ASP A 218 -7.32 9.79 15.06
CA ASP A 218 -7.56 10.59 16.27
C ASP A 218 -7.56 12.09 15.91
N CYS A 219 -8.66 12.58 15.32
CA CYS A 219 -8.76 13.96 14.84
C CYS A 219 -8.87 14.99 15.96
N ASP A 220 -9.46 14.63 17.10
CA ASP A 220 -9.64 15.56 18.21
C ASP A 220 -8.31 15.91 18.87
N TRP A 221 -7.42 14.93 19.05
CA TRP A 221 -6.05 15.21 19.49
C TRP A 221 -5.33 16.14 18.50
N VAL A 222 -5.45 15.90 17.20
CA VAL A 222 -4.79 16.72 16.17
C VAL A 222 -5.30 18.16 16.21
N LYS A 223 -6.61 18.37 16.37
CA LYS A 223 -7.19 19.72 16.51
C LYS A 223 -6.56 20.47 17.69
N VAL A 224 -6.34 19.81 18.83
CA VAL A 224 -5.70 20.41 20.01
C VAL A 224 -4.23 20.73 19.77
N GLN A 225 -3.44 19.79 19.25
CA GLN A 225 -1.99 19.98 19.09
C GLN A 225 -1.61 21.04 18.07
N PHE A 226 -2.39 21.16 16.99
CA PHE A 226 -2.10 22.09 15.90
C PHE A 226 -2.97 23.35 15.94
N LYS A 227 -3.65 23.62 17.06
CA LYS A 227 -4.57 24.76 17.22
C LYS A 227 -3.87 26.11 17.03
N ASP A 228 -2.63 26.25 17.51
CA ASP A 228 -1.91 27.52 17.57
C ASP A 228 -1.09 27.80 16.30
N LEU A 229 -1.07 26.88 15.32
CA LEU A 229 -0.41 27.14 14.04
C LEU A 229 -1.15 28.25 13.27
N PRO A 230 -0.44 29.31 12.81
CA PRO A 230 -1.04 30.48 12.15
C PRO A 230 -1.31 30.24 10.66
N TYR A 231 -1.87 29.07 10.33
CA TYR A 231 -2.14 28.63 8.96
C TYR A 231 -3.60 28.24 8.80
N LEU A 232 -4.11 28.32 7.57
CA LEU A 232 -5.41 27.74 7.25
C LEU A 232 -5.34 26.23 7.44
N LYS A 233 -6.35 25.68 8.14
CA LYS A 233 -6.41 24.28 8.54
C LYS A 233 -7.76 23.69 8.13
N ILE A 234 -7.72 22.50 7.55
CA ILE A 234 -8.90 21.68 7.27
C ILE A 234 -8.67 20.35 7.99
N PHE A 235 -9.64 19.90 8.77
CA PHE A 235 -9.61 18.60 9.44
C PHE A 235 -10.60 17.68 8.75
N ILE A 236 -10.13 16.53 8.27
CA ILE A 236 -10.95 15.51 7.61
C ILE A 236 -11.26 14.44 8.66
N ASP A 237 -12.43 14.54 9.28
CA ASP A 237 -12.85 13.69 10.41
C ASP A 237 -14.07 12.80 10.10
N HIS A 238 -14.66 12.93 8.91
CA HIS A 238 -15.90 12.24 8.53
C HIS A 238 -15.74 10.95 7.72
N ASN A 239 -14.54 10.68 7.19
CA ASN A 239 -14.29 9.47 6.43
C ASN A 239 -13.85 8.36 7.39
N LYS A 240 -14.68 7.32 7.55
CA LYS A 240 -14.44 6.19 8.45
C LYS A 240 -14.70 4.86 7.74
N ASP A 241 -14.07 3.79 8.23
CA ASP A 241 -14.26 2.42 7.76
C ASP A 241 -14.14 2.28 6.24
N GLU A 242 -15.19 1.81 5.57
CA GLU A 242 -15.26 1.63 4.12
C GLU A 242 -15.13 2.94 3.32
N ASN A 243 -15.27 4.10 3.97
CA ASN A 243 -15.06 5.40 3.36
C ASN A 243 -13.62 5.91 3.48
N SER A 244 -12.73 5.18 4.17
CA SER A 244 -11.34 5.61 4.38
C SER A 244 -10.60 5.86 3.06
N TRP A 245 -10.94 5.16 1.97
CA TRP A 245 -10.34 5.41 0.65
C TRP A 245 -10.51 6.86 0.16
N LYS A 246 -11.55 7.56 0.62
CA LYS A 246 -11.77 8.98 0.28
C LYS A 246 -10.66 9.86 0.86
N ASP A 247 -10.10 9.51 2.02
CA ASP A 247 -8.91 10.18 2.55
C ASP A 247 -7.69 9.97 1.65
N MET A 248 -7.46 8.74 1.19
CA MET A 248 -6.37 8.46 0.25
C MET A 248 -6.51 9.28 -1.03
N LEU A 249 -7.72 9.36 -1.59
CA LEU A 249 -8.02 10.19 -2.76
C LEU A 249 -7.74 11.67 -2.48
N LEU A 250 -8.29 12.23 -1.40
CA LEU A 250 -8.09 13.65 -1.05
C LEU A 250 -6.62 13.98 -0.77
N MET A 251 -5.88 13.09 -0.11
CA MET A 251 -4.44 13.23 0.07
C MET A 251 -3.69 13.20 -1.26
N SER A 252 -4.08 12.33 -2.19
CA SER A 252 -3.39 12.19 -3.50
C SER A 252 -3.55 13.41 -4.41
N ILE A 253 -4.59 14.23 -4.22
CA ILE A 253 -4.80 15.45 -5.01
C ILE A 253 -4.24 16.73 -4.35
N CYS A 254 -3.79 16.64 -3.09
CA CYS A 254 -3.09 17.76 -2.46
C CYS A 254 -1.82 18.12 -3.23
N LYS A 255 -1.33 19.36 -3.12
CA LYS A 255 -0.11 19.77 -3.83
C LYS A 255 1.15 19.16 -3.25
N HIS A 256 1.17 18.92 -1.94
CA HIS A 256 2.29 18.34 -1.19
C HIS A 256 1.77 17.32 -0.16
N ASN A 257 2.65 16.45 0.34
CA ASN A 257 2.28 15.43 1.31
C ASN A 257 3.32 15.34 2.44
N ILE A 258 2.85 15.29 3.68
CA ILE A 258 3.60 14.85 4.87
C ILE A 258 2.95 13.55 5.31
N ILE A 259 3.68 12.45 5.22
CA ILE A 259 3.14 11.11 5.48
C ILE A 259 3.53 10.62 6.88
N ALA A 260 2.72 9.75 7.47
CA ALA A 260 3.13 8.91 8.58
C ALA A 260 3.92 7.69 8.07
N ASN A 261 4.49 6.92 8.98
CA ASN A 261 4.98 5.55 8.76
C ASN A 261 3.84 4.56 8.50
N SER A 262 3.09 4.82 7.44
CA SER A 262 1.90 4.09 7.03
C SER A 262 1.90 3.92 5.51
N THR A 263 1.75 2.68 5.06
CA THR A 263 1.59 2.37 3.63
C THR A 263 0.36 3.04 3.01
N PHE A 264 -0.64 3.40 3.83
CA PHE A 264 -1.80 4.15 3.38
C PHE A 264 -1.43 5.57 2.89
N SER A 265 -0.73 6.36 3.71
CA SER A 265 -0.25 7.68 3.30
C SER A 265 0.89 7.62 2.29
N TRP A 266 1.68 6.53 2.30
CA TRP A 266 2.67 6.27 1.28
C TRP A 266 2.02 6.21 -0.11
N TRP A 267 0.98 5.38 -0.28
CA TRP A 267 0.30 5.26 -1.57
C TRP A 267 -0.42 6.54 -1.96
N ALA A 268 -1.05 7.24 -1.00
CA ALA A 268 -1.65 8.54 -1.28
C ALA A 268 -0.64 9.54 -1.87
N ALA A 269 0.56 9.62 -1.28
CA ALA A 269 1.62 10.50 -1.77
C ALA A 269 2.21 10.02 -3.11
N TRP A 270 2.36 8.70 -3.31
CA TRP A 270 2.86 8.14 -4.56
C TRP A 270 1.90 8.36 -5.75
N LEU A 271 0.59 8.27 -5.49
CA LEU A 271 -0.46 8.55 -6.47
C LEU A 271 -0.57 10.05 -6.81
N ASN A 272 0.07 10.93 -6.04
CA ASN A 272 0.07 12.36 -6.31
C ASN A 272 0.73 12.69 -7.66
N ASN A 273 -0.09 13.18 -8.58
CA ASN A 273 0.31 13.51 -9.95
C ASN A 273 0.85 14.94 -10.11
N ASN A 274 0.87 15.75 -9.06
CA ASN A 274 1.48 17.08 -9.14
C ASN A 274 2.99 16.94 -9.44
N PRO A 275 3.51 17.51 -10.54
CA PRO A 275 4.93 17.45 -10.88
C PRO A 275 5.79 18.29 -9.94
N ARG A 276 5.20 19.31 -9.28
CA ARG A 276 5.89 20.20 -8.33
C ARG A 276 5.73 19.77 -6.87
N LYS A 277 5.24 18.55 -6.63
CA LYS A 277 5.01 18.05 -5.27
C LYS A 277 6.30 17.98 -4.46
N THR A 278 6.14 18.14 -3.16
CA THR A 278 7.17 17.87 -2.16
C THR A 278 6.54 16.85 -1.22
N ILE A 279 7.18 15.69 -1.08
CA ILE A 279 6.72 14.62 -0.20
C ILE A 279 7.75 14.49 0.90
N ILE A 280 7.29 14.57 2.15
CA ILE A 280 8.09 14.35 3.35
C ILE A 280 7.61 13.07 4.03
N ALA A 281 8.57 12.19 4.33
CA ALA A 281 8.38 10.92 5.01
C ALA A 281 9.25 10.87 6.28
N PRO A 282 8.89 10.07 7.29
CA PRO A 282 9.70 9.96 8.48
C PRO A 282 11.02 9.24 8.22
N LYS A 283 12.09 9.68 8.88
CA LYS A 283 13.40 9.02 8.85
C LYS A 283 13.37 7.66 9.54
N LYS A 284 12.53 7.48 10.55
CA LYS A 284 12.26 6.18 11.20
C LYS A 284 10.92 5.64 10.74
N TRP A 285 10.92 4.48 10.09
CA TRP A 285 9.68 3.83 9.62
C TRP A 285 9.22 2.69 10.54
N TYR A 286 10.18 1.91 11.03
CA TYR A 286 10.01 0.90 12.07
C TYR A 286 10.89 1.28 13.27
N THR A 287 10.52 0.79 14.46
CA THR A 287 11.33 0.90 15.67
C THR A 287 12.57 0.00 15.60
N ASN A 288 12.44 -1.17 14.98
CA ASN A 288 13.56 -2.08 14.74
C ASN A 288 14.34 -1.63 13.48
N THR A 289 15.59 -1.21 13.69
CA THR A 289 16.48 -0.69 12.65
C THR A 289 17.15 -1.77 11.81
N GLU A 290 17.03 -3.06 12.18
CA GLU A 290 17.61 -4.17 11.42
C GLU A 290 16.81 -4.53 10.16
N LEU A 291 15.59 -4.00 10.02
CA LEU A 291 14.78 -4.19 8.83
C LEU A 291 15.28 -3.31 7.68
N SER A 292 15.69 -3.94 6.58
CA SER A 292 16.05 -3.23 5.35
C SER A 292 14.82 -2.54 4.76
N ILE A 293 14.74 -1.22 4.93
CA ILE A 293 13.68 -0.36 4.38
C ILE A 293 14.21 0.65 3.36
N SER A 294 15.47 0.49 2.92
CA SER A 294 16.14 1.46 2.05
C SER A 294 15.34 1.76 0.79
N ASP A 295 14.57 0.78 0.32
CA ASP A 295 13.85 0.83 -0.94
C ASP A 295 12.33 0.95 -0.78
N LEU A 296 11.85 1.19 0.45
CA LEU A 296 10.45 1.50 0.72
C LEU A 296 10.14 2.96 0.34
N ILE A 297 11.01 3.89 0.74
CA ILE A 297 10.81 5.32 0.48
C ILE A 297 11.53 5.69 -0.82
N PRO A 298 10.83 6.22 -1.83
CA PRO A 298 11.46 6.73 -3.04
C PRO A 298 12.54 7.78 -2.72
N SER A 299 13.70 7.68 -3.37
CA SER A 299 14.88 8.50 -3.06
C SER A 299 14.65 10.00 -3.25
N GLN A 300 13.67 10.36 -4.09
CA GLN A 300 13.24 11.73 -4.32
C GLN A 300 12.34 12.30 -3.22
N TRP A 301 11.93 11.50 -2.23
CA TRP A 301 11.18 11.97 -1.06
C TRP A 301 12.13 12.45 0.03
N ILE A 302 11.74 13.52 0.69
CA ILE A 302 12.52 14.11 1.77
C ILE A 302 12.26 13.31 3.04
N ARG A 303 13.32 13.00 3.79
CA ARG A 303 13.22 12.27 5.05
C ARG A 303 13.61 13.15 6.21
N ILE A 304 12.68 13.34 7.15
CA ILE A 304 12.88 14.10 8.41
C ILE A 304 12.78 13.13 9.58
#